data_AF-A0A9P0VR25-F1
#
_entry.id   AF-A0A9P0VR25-F1
#
_cell.length_a   1.000
_cell.length_b   1.000
_cell.length_c   1.000
_cell.angle_alpha   90.00
_cell.angle_beta   90.00
_cell.angle_gamma   90.00
#
_symmetry.space_group_name_H-M   'P 1'
#
loop_
_entity.id
_entity.type
_entity.pdbx_description
1 polymer ?
#
loop_
_entity_poly.entity_id
_entity_poly.type
_entity_poly.pdbx_seq_one_letter_code
_entity_poly.pdbx_strand_id
1 'polypeptide(L)'
;MQACLLLSLCLTAAAASQARFEAYLPVSAGQYHAQDALGQYSYGYFGPLSSKSEARTANGVTVGSYKYVDAEGKEQEVQYTADDIHGFQVAATNLPSAPEARMIVPEPVRDTPEVAEARARHLEALENAKARSVELAHIYGVPAVPALSTFVAPASYLYAVSPVAQAVSLGQQAASTPAHEQRNDQQSADKDKTRW
;
A
#
# COMPACT_ATOMS: atom_id res chain seq x y z
N MET A 1 2.92 -26.25 -89.14
CA MET A 1 3.72 -25.62 -88.07
C MET A 1 3.46 -24.11 -88.12
N GLN A 2 3.49 -23.40 -86.98
CA GLN A 2 3.17 -21.96 -86.85
C GLN A 2 1.67 -21.54 -86.85
N ALA A 3 0.85 -22.07 -85.93
CA ALA A 3 -0.44 -21.44 -85.61
C ALA A 3 -0.89 -21.61 -84.14
N CYS A 4 0.04 -21.80 -83.19
CA CYS A 4 -0.30 -22.12 -81.79
C CYS A 4 0.42 -21.27 -80.72
N LEU A 5 1.14 -20.21 -81.08
CA LEU A 5 2.01 -19.51 -80.10
C LEU A 5 1.74 -18.02 -79.88
N LEU A 6 0.62 -17.47 -80.37
CA LEU A 6 0.28 -16.04 -80.17
C LEU A 6 -1.07 -15.80 -79.50
N LEU A 7 -1.52 -16.73 -78.64
CA LEU A 7 -2.75 -16.56 -77.86
C LEU A 7 -2.59 -16.87 -76.37
N SER A 8 -1.35 -16.94 -75.88
CA SER A 8 -1.03 -17.25 -74.48
C SER A 8 -0.41 -16.08 -73.70
N LEU A 9 -0.29 -14.88 -74.29
CA LEU A 9 0.28 -13.71 -73.62
C LEU A 9 -0.74 -12.56 -73.56
N CYS A 10 -1.93 -12.82 -73.02
CA CYS A 10 -2.82 -11.77 -72.53
C CYS A 10 -3.46 -12.19 -71.21
N LEU A 11 -2.70 -12.90 -70.36
CA LEU A 11 -3.03 -13.03 -68.94
C LEU A 11 -2.23 -11.98 -68.14
N THR A 12 -2.24 -10.75 -68.64
CA THR A 12 -1.70 -9.58 -67.94
C THR A 12 -2.73 -9.11 -66.92
N ALA A 13 -2.49 -9.52 -65.67
CA ALA A 13 -2.76 -8.76 -64.46
C ALA A 13 -4.00 -7.84 -64.47
N ALA A 14 -5.19 -8.43 -64.41
CA ALA A 14 -6.29 -7.77 -63.71
C ALA A 14 -5.98 -7.86 -62.21
N ALA A 15 -5.16 -6.94 -61.71
CA ALA A 15 -5.08 -6.69 -60.28
C ALA A 15 -6.48 -6.24 -59.85
N ALA A 16 -7.28 -7.20 -59.36
CA ALA A 16 -8.51 -6.90 -58.68
C ALA A 16 -8.13 -6.05 -57.46
N SER A 17 -8.26 -4.74 -57.60
CA SER A 17 -8.50 -3.83 -56.50
C SER A 17 -9.76 -4.35 -55.81
N GLN A 18 -9.59 -5.31 -54.89
CA GLN A 18 -10.59 -5.59 -53.89
C GLN A 18 -10.69 -4.31 -53.08
N ALA A 19 -11.63 -3.44 -53.48
CA ALA A 19 -12.16 -2.43 -52.61
C ALA A 19 -12.65 -3.20 -51.39
N ARG A 20 -11.83 -3.19 -50.34
CA ARG A 20 -12.24 -3.68 -49.03
C ARG A 20 -13.35 -2.72 -48.61
N PHE A 21 -14.58 -3.17 -48.77
CA PHE A 21 -15.69 -2.56 -48.07
C PHE A 21 -15.49 -2.96 -46.62
N GLU A 22 -14.77 -2.13 -45.86
CA GLU A 22 -14.80 -2.26 -44.41
C GLU A 22 -16.25 -2.06 -44.01
N ALA A 23 -16.88 -3.16 -43.58
CA ALA A 23 -18.21 -3.09 -43.02
C ALA A 23 -18.14 -2.14 -41.82
N TYR A 24 -18.76 -0.97 -41.97
CA TYR A 24 -18.90 0.00 -40.89
C TYR A 24 -19.83 -0.62 -39.83
N LEU A 25 -19.24 -1.36 -38.89
CA LEU A 25 -19.95 -1.77 -37.69
C LEU A 25 -20.11 -0.54 -36.80
N PRO A 26 -21.29 -0.30 -36.22
CA PRO A 26 -21.46 0.81 -35.31
C PRO A 26 -20.51 0.63 -34.12
N VAL A 27 -19.57 1.55 -33.99
CA VAL A 27 -18.71 1.66 -32.82
C VAL A 27 -19.61 1.97 -31.62
N SER A 28 -19.66 1.05 -30.66
CA SER A 28 -20.36 1.28 -29.40
C SER A 28 -19.46 2.11 -28.50
N ALA A 29 -19.92 3.34 -28.20
CA ALA A 29 -19.26 4.23 -27.27
C ALA A 29 -20.31 4.98 -26.46
N GLY A 30 -19.96 5.36 -25.24
CA GLY A 30 -20.86 6.09 -24.36
C GLY A 30 -20.14 6.64 -23.13
N GLN A 31 -20.77 7.59 -22.47
CA GLN A 31 -20.27 8.20 -21.24
C GLN A 31 -21.42 8.48 -20.28
N TYR A 32 -21.10 8.57 -19.00
CA TYR A 32 -22.02 8.98 -17.95
C TYR A 32 -21.28 9.87 -16.94
N HIS A 33 -22.04 10.77 -16.31
CA HIS A 33 -21.57 11.60 -15.23
C HIS A 33 -22.73 11.91 -14.28
N ALA A 34 -22.49 11.80 -12.98
CA ALA A 34 -23.41 12.21 -11.94
C ALA A 34 -22.61 12.83 -10.80
N GLN A 35 -23.10 13.94 -10.23
CA GLN A 35 -22.45 14.64 -9.14
C GLN A 35 -23.50 15.23 -8.20
N ASP A 36 -23.21 15.25 -6.90
CA ASP A 36 -24.02 15.93 -5.89
C ASP A 36 -23.41 17.28 -5.44
N ALA A 37 -24.17 18.03 -4.64
CA ALA A 37 -23.74 19.34 -4.13
C ALA A 37 -22.58 19.25 -3.11
N LEU A 38 -22.34 18.07 -2.54
CA LEU A 38 -21.28 17.84 -1.55
C LEU A 38 -19.96 17.43 -2.22
N GLY A 39 -19.94 17.29 -3.55
CA GLY A 39 -18.74 16.97 -4.32
C GLY A 39 -18.47 15.48 -4.52
N GLN A 40 -19.41 14.60 -4.18
CA GLN A 40 -19.36 13.21 -4.59
C GLN A 40 -19.72 13.11 -6.06
N TYR A 41 -19.02 12.27 -6.81
CA TYR A 41 -19.34 12.06 -8.22
C TYR A 41 -19.10 10.62 -8.64
N SER A 42 -19.73 10.26 -9.75
CA SER A 42 -19.45 9.04 -10.51
C SER A 42 -19.39 9.40 -11.98
N TYR A 43 -18.31 8.99 -12.63
CA TYR A 43 -18.03 9.29 -14.03
C TYR A 43 -17.45 8.06 -14.72
N GLY A 44 -17.83 7.86 -15.97
CA GLY A 44 -17.17 6.85 -16.78
C GLY A 44 -17.48 6.99 -18.25
N TYR A 45 -16.65 6.33 -19.05
CA TYR A 45 -16.86 6.20 -20.48
C TYR A 45 -16.43 4.81 -20.94
N PHE A 46 -16.96 4.40 -22.08
CA PHE A 46 -16.49 3.24 -22.82
C PHE A 46 -16.40 3.58 -24.29
N GLY A 47 -15.43 2.97 -24.96
CA GLY A 47 -15.24 3.05 -26.39
C GLY A 47 -14.48 1.81 -26.88
N PRO A 48 -14.17 1.76 -28.18
CA PRO A 48 -13.62 0.55 -28.81
C PRO A 48 -12.23 0.15 -28.30
N LEU A 49 -11.41 1.16 -27.97
CA LEU A 49 -9.99 0.97 -27.61
C LEU A 49 -9.70 1.30 -26.14
N SER A 50 -10.67 1.86 -25.42
CA SER A 50 -10.48 2.24 -24.02
C SER A 50 -11.80 2.39 -23.28
N SER A 51 -11.74 2.26 -21.96
CA SER A 51 -12.85 2.58 -21.06
C SER A 51 -12.32 3.06 -19.72
N LYS A 52 -13.10 3.89 -19.02
CA LYS A 52 -12.79 4.39 -17.68
C LYS A 52 -14.05 4.36 -16.80
N SER A 53 -13.85 4.10 -15.51
CA SER A 53 -14.84 4.30 -14.47
C SER A 53 -14.15 4.93 -13.26
N GLU A 54 -14.75 5.94 -12.65
CA GLU A 54 -14.21 6.67 -11.51
C GLU A 54 -15.34 7.15 -10.61
N ALA A 55 -15.17 7.07 -9.30
CA ALA A 55 -16.09 7.60 -8.33
C ALA A 55 -15.35 8.26 -7.16
N ARG A 56 -15.90 9.38 -6.68
CA ARG A 56 -15.44 10.08 -5.47
C ARG A 56 -16.48 9.93 -4.37
N THR A 57 -16.03 9.39 -3.24
CA THR A 57 -16.83 9.20 -2.03
C THR A 57 -16.87 10.48 -1.19
N ALA A 58 -17.84 10.61 -0.28
CA ALA A 58 -17.97 11.75 0.63
C ALA A 58 -16.72 11.99 1.50
N ASN A 59 -15.95 10.93 1.79
CA ASN A 59 -14.69 11.01 2.53
C ASN A 59 -13.52 11.59 1.70
N GLY A 60 -13.78 12.12 0.50
CA GLY A 60 -12.75 12.65 -0.39
C GLY A 60 -11.97 11.59 -1.18
N VAL A 61 -12.19 10.30 -0.89
CA VAL A 61 -11.54 9.17 -1.58
C VAL A 61 -12.06 9.03 -3.00
N THR A 62 -11.17 9.11 -3.99
CA THR A 62 -11.46 8.84 -5.40
C THR A 62 -10.91 7.48 -5.78
N VAL A 63 -11.77 6.56 -6.24
CA VAL A 63 -11.37 5.26 -6.76
C VAL A 63 -11.77 5.15 -8.22
N GLY A 64 -10.95 4.47 -9.02
CA GLY A 64 -11.34 4.18 -10.38
C GLY A 64 -10.42 3.23 -11.08
N SER A 65 -10.81 2.89 -12.29
CA SER A 65 -9.99 2.11 -13.21
C SER A 65 -10.12 2.65 -14.62
N TYR A 66 -9.06 2.48 -15.39
CA TYR A 66 -9.10 2.67 -16.83
C TYR A 66 -8.36 1.53 -17.51
N LYS A 67 -8.81 1.20 -18.71
CA LYS A 67 -8.15 0.23 -19.57
C LYS A 67 -8.01 0.78 -20.97
N TYR A 68 -6.95 0.37 -21.66
CA TYR A 68 -6.68 0.77 -23.03
C TYR A 68 -5.87 -0.31 -23.76
N VAL A 69 -5.96 -0.33 -25.08
CA VAL A 69 -5.09 -1.16 -25.92
C VAL A 69 -3.82 -0.36 -26.23
N ASP A 70 -2.64 -0.91 -25.92
CA ASP A 70 -1.34 -0.29 -26.20
C ASP A 70 -0.91 -0.44 -27.68
N ALA A 71 0.28 0.06 -28.01
CA ALA A 71 0.82 0.00 -29.37
C ALA A 71 1.13 -1.44 -29.82
N GLU A 72 1.38 -2.34 -28.88
CA GLU A 72 1.61 -3.76 -29.08
C GLU A 72 0.30 -4.57 -29.17
N GLY A 73 -0.86 -3.92 -29.06
CA GLY A 73 -2.17 -4.55 -29.12
C GLY A 73 -2.57 -5.28 -27.83
N LYS A 74 -1.86 -5.05 -26.71
CA LYS A 74 -2.19 -5.63 -25.41
C LYS A 74 -3.09 -4.69 -24.63
N GLU A 75 -4.08 -5.26 -23.95
CA GLU A 75 -4.91 -4.51 -23.02
C GLU A 75 -4.10 -4.23 -21.75
N GLN A 76 -3.95 -2.94 -21.44
CA GLN A 76 -3.35 -2.45 -20.22
C GLN A 76 -4.47 -1.99 -19.30
N GLU A 77 -4.42 -2.43 -18.05
CA GLU A 77 -5.38 -2.05 -17.01
C GLU A 77 -4.66 -1.29 -15.90
N VAL A 78 -5.30 -0.23 -15.44
CA VAL A 78 -4.84 0.57 -14.31
C VAL A 78 -5.98 0.74 -13.33
N GLN A 79 -5.76 0.36 -12.09
CA GLN A 79 -6.64 0.60 -10.94
C GLN A 79 -5.95 1.59 -10.01
N TYR A 80 -6.68 2.59 -9.54
CA TYR A 80 -6.12 3.63 -8.67
C TYR A 80 -7.07 3.98 -7.54
N THR A 81 -6.47 4.42 -6.45
CA THR A 81 -7.14 4.99 -5.28
C THR A 81 -6.39 6.24 -4.87
N ALA A 82 -7.10 7.35 -4.75
CA ALA A 82 -6.59 8.61 -4.21
C ALA A 82 -7.31 8.89 -2.90
N ASP A 83 -6.56 8.91 -1.80
CA ASP A 83 -7.07 9.22 -0.47
C ASP A 83 -6.11 10.16 0.29
N ASP A 84 -6.62 10.84 1.31
CA ASP A 84 -5.85 11.85 2.05
C ASP A 84 -4.78 11.22 2.99
N ILE A 85 -4.85 9.92 3.27
CA ILE A 85 -3.98 9.23 4.24
C ILE A 85 -2.78 8.59 3.54
N HIS A 86 -3.01 7.86 2.44
CA HIS A 86 -2.01 7.11 1.68
C HIS A 86 -1.66 7.78 0.34
N GLY A 87 -2.32 8.89 0.00
CA GLY A 87 -2.08 9.62 -1.24
C GLY A 87 -2.62 8.88 -2.46
N PHE A 88 -1.86 8.92 -3.55
CA PHE A 88 -2.23 8.29 -4.81
C PHE A 88 -1.56 6.91 -4.93
N GLN A 89 -2.39 5.86 -4.91
CA GLN A 89 -1.99 4.47 -5.04
C GLN A 89 -2.44 3.94 -6.40
N VAL A 90 -1.58 3.18 -7.08
CA VAL A 90 -1.83 2.63 -8.42
C VAL A 90 -1.38 1.18 -8.48
N ALA A 91 -2.24 0.34 -9.05
CA ALA A 91 -1.91 -0.99 -9.52
C ALA A 91 -2.15 -1.02 -11.03
N ALA A 92 -1.11 -1.29 -11.82
CA ALA A 92 -1.23 -1.38 -13.28
C ALA A 92 -0.44 -2.56 -13.85
N THR A 93 -0.88 -3.05 -15.00
CA THR A 93 -0.24 -4.15 -15.73
C THR A 93 1.13 -3.78 -16.29
N ASN A 94 1.42 -2.49 -16.43
CA ASN A 94 2.68 -1.96 -16.97
C ASN A 94 3.56 -1.28 -15.91
N LEU A 95 3.34 -1.56 -14.62
CA LEU A 95 4.25 -1.10 -13.57
C LEU A 95 5.54 -1.92 -13.54
N PRO A 96 6.69 -1.31 -13.20
CA PRO A 96 7.90 -2.06 -12.93
C PRO A 96 7.66 -2.99 -11.74
N SER A 97 7.81 -4.30 -11.96
CA SER A 97 7.84 -5.24 -10.84
C SER A 97 9.08 -4.93 -10.01
N ALA A 98 8.90 -4.73 -8.70
CA ALA A 98 10.05 -4.63 -7.81
C ALA A 98 10.86 -5.92 -7.95
N PRO A 99 12.21 -5.83 -7.95
CA PRO A 99 13.02 -7.03 -7.94
C PRO A 99 12.59 -7.86 -6.74
N GLU A 100 12.11 -9.09 -6.98
CA GLU A 100 11.77 -10.00 -5.91
C GLU A 100 13.01 -10.11 -5.03
N ALA A 101 12.90 -9.57 -3.81
CA ALA A 101 13.94 -9.72 -2.82
C ALA A 101 13.98 -11.21 -2.51
N ARG A 102 14.83 -11.93 -3.24
CA ARG A 102 15.10 -13.34 -3.01
C ARG A 102 15.55 -13.38 -1.56
N MET A 103 14.68 -13.83 -0.67
CA MET A 103 15.04 -14.11 0.71
C MET A 103 16.01 -15.28 0.65
N ILE A 104 17.29 -14.95 0.48
CA ILE A 104 18.39 -15.88 0.63
C ILE A 104 18.44 -16.14 2.12
N VAL A 105 17.73 -17.18 2.57
CA VAL A 105 17.95 -17.74 3.90
C VAL A 105 19.39 -18.27 3.87
N PRO A 106 20.32 -17.68 4.64
CA PRO A 106 21.68 -18.21 4.67
C PRO A 106 21.61 -19.65 5.16
N GLU A 107 22.29 -20.57 4.45
CA GLU A 107 22.40 -21.95 4.90
C GLU A 107 22.94 -21.95 6.34
N PRO A 108 22.38 -22.78 7.25
CA PRO A 108 22.91 -22.90 8.60
C PRO A 108 24.41 -23.17 8.55
N VAL A 109 25.19 -22.30 9.21
CA VAL A 109 26.65 -22.44 9.27
C VAL A 109 26.98 -23.79 9.90
N ARG A 110 27.64 -24.66 9.13
CA ARG A 110 28.14 -25.94 9.66
C ARG A 110 29.32 -25.64 10.57
N ASP A 111 29.25 -26.09 11.82
CA ASP A 111 30.35 -25.95 12.77
C ASP A 111 31.61 -26.60 12.16
N THR A 112 32.72 -25.86 12.14
CA THR A 112 34.02 -26.41 11.75
C THR A 112 34.48 -27.43 12.81
N PRO A 113 35.35 -28.41 12.48
CA PRO A 113 35.75 -29.44 13.43
C PRO A 113 36.37 -28.86 14.71
N GLU A 114 37.03 -27.70 14.62
CA GLU A 114 37.61 -26.99 15.77
C GLU A 114 36.53 -26.43 16.71
N VAL A 115 35.43 -25.90 16.15
CA VAL A 115 34.30 -25.36 16.93
C VAL A 115 33.54 -26.50 17.61
N ALA A 116 33.41 -27.65 16.95
CA ALA A 116 32.80 -28.85 17.53
C ALA A 116 33.62 -29.38 18.71
N GLU A 117 34.95 -29.47 18.57
CA GLU A 117 35.85 -29.86 19.66
C GLU A 117 35.82 -28.86 20.82
N ALA A 118 35.84 -27.56 20.53
CA ALA A 118 35.74 -26.53 21.55
C ALA A 118 34.41 -26.62 22.33
N ARG A 119 33.30 -26.89 21.63
CA ARG A 119 31.99 -27.08 22.25
C ARG A 119 31.95 -28.35 23.12
N ALA A 120 32.58 -29.44 22.66
CA ALA A 120 32.68 -30.67 23.44
C ALA A 120 33.49 -30.46 24.74
N ARG A 121 34.65 -29.80 24.65
CA ARG A 121 35.46 -29.46 25.84
C ARG A 121 34.71 -28.54 26.80
N HIS A 122 33.93 -27.60 26.27
CA HIS A 122 33.11 -26.71 27.11
C HIS A 122 31.99 -27.49 27.84
N LEU A 123 31.34 -28.42 27.15
CA LEU A 123 30.32 -29.29 27.74
C LEU A 123 30.90 -30.15 28.87
N GLU A 124 32.05 -30.77 28.65
CA GLU A 124 32.76 -31.54 29.69
C GLU A 124 33.14 -30.66 30.89
N ALA A 125 33.62 -29.44 30.64
CA ALA A 125 33.93 -28.49 31.70
C ALA A 125 32.68 -28.11 32.51
N LEU A 126 31.53 -27.94 31.86
CA LEU A 126 30.25 -27.66 32.53
C LEU A 126 29.78 -28.86 33.37
N GLU A 127 29.91 -30.08 32.87
CA GLU A 127 29.55 -31.29 33.63
C GLU A 127 30.47 -31.48 34.84
N ASN A 128 31.77 -31.29 34.68
CA ASN A 128 32.72 -31.32 35.79
C ASN A 128 32.47 -30.21 36.81
N ALA A 129 32.10 -29.00 36.37
CA ALA A 129 31.73 -27.91 37.27
C ALA A 129 30.43 -28.21 38.05
N LYS A 130 29.43 -28.81 37.38
CA LYS A 130 28.20 -29.29 38.01
C LYS A 130 28.46 -30.41 39.01
N ALA A 131 29.30 -31.39 38.66
CA ALA A 131 29.64 -32.49 39.55
C ALA A 131 30.39 -31.99 40.80
N ARG A 132 31.40 -31.12 40.61
CA ARG A 132 32.12 -30.50 41.73
C ARG A 132 31.21 -29.63 42.59
N SER A 133 30.25 -28.92 42.02
CA SER A 133 29.32 -28.11 42.83
C SER A 133 28.38 -28.98 43.66
N VAL A 134 27.92 -30.12 43.13
CA VAL A 134 27.14 -31.11 43.88
C VAL A 134 27.98 -31.76 44.99
N GLU A 135 29.22 -32.13 44.68
CA GLU A 135 30.16 -32.68 45.66
C GLU A 135 30.45 -31.68 46.79
N LEU A 136 30.76 -30.42 46.46
CA LEU A 136 30.96 -29.36 47.43
C LEU A 136 29.70 -29.09 48.27
N ALA A 137 28.51 -29.11 47.65
CA ALA A 137 27.24 -28.99 48.37
C ALA A 137 27.04 -30.16 49.36
N HIS A 138 27.43 -31.38 48.98
CA HIS A 138 27.35 -32.55 49.84
C HIS A 138 28.33 -32.50 51.02
N ILE A 139 29.58 -32.09 50.77
CA ILE A 139 30.64 -32.03 51.79
C ILE A 139 30.38 -30.92 52.81
N TYR A 140 29.98 -29.73 52.35
CA TYR A 140 29.89 -28.55 53.20
C TYR A 140 28.47 -28.25 53.70
N GLY A 141 27.48 -29.10 53.38
CA GLY A 141 26.09 -28.90 53.79
C GLY A 141 25.48 -27.59 53.26
N VAL A 142 26.09 -26.99 52.23
CA VAL A 142 25.58 -25.77 51.59
C VAL A 142 24.45 -26.22 50.66
N PRO A 143 23.21 -25.73 50.82
CA PRO A 143 22.14 -26.10 49.91
C PRO A 143 22.58 -25.71 48.50
N ALA A 144 22.45 -26.64 47.55
CA ALA A 144 22.61 -26.32 46.14
C ALA A 144 21.67 -25.14 45.87
N VAL A 145 22.24 -23.94 45.70
CA VAL A 145 21.44 -22.75 45.41
C VAL A 145 20.77 -23.09 44.09
N PRO A 146 19.43 -23.29 44.04
CA PRO A 146 18.79 -23.48 42.77
C PRO A 146 19.20 -22.29 41.94
N ALA A 147 19.63 -22.50 40.69
CA ALA A 147 19.77 -21.40 39.77
C ALA A 147 18.41 -20.70 39.76
N LEU A 148 18.29 -19.61 40.51
CA LEU A 148 17.14 -18.74 40.48
C LEU A 148 17.19 -18.19 39.06
N SER A 149 16.45 -18.84 38.18
CA SER A 149 16.09 -18.32 36.87
C SER A 149 15.14 -17.15 37.13
N THR A 150 15.67 -16.07 37.68
CA THR A 150 15.09 -14.75 37.55
C THR A 150 15.63 -14.16 36.25
N PHE A 151 15.41 -14.86 35.13
CA PHE A 151 15.15 -14.13 33.90
C PHE A 151 13.77 -13.51 34.05
N VAL A 152 13.73 -12.36 34.72
CA VAL A 152 12.60 -11.46 34.60
C VAL A 152 12.68 -10.91 33.18
N ALA A 153 11.82 -11.41 32.30
CA ALA A 153 11.55 -10.72 31.04
C ALA A 153 11.16 -9.28 31.39
N PRO A 154 11.76 -8.24 30.76
CA PRO A 154 11.35 -6.88 31.04
C PRO A 154 9.87 -6.75 30.69
N ALA A 155 9.05 -6.50 31.73
CA ALA A 155 7.66 -6.15 31.56
C ALA A 155 7.58 -4.93 30.64
N SER A 156 6.82 -5.06 29.56
CA SER A 156 6.46 -3.95 28.69
C SER A 156 5.84 -2.83 29.53
N TYR A 157 6.41 -1.62 29.44
CA TYR A 157 5.82 -0.43 30.04
C TYR A 157 4.52 -0.09 29.31
N LEU A 158 3.38 -0.51 29.85
CA LEU A 158 2.12 0.15 29.60
C LEU A 158 2.05 1.37 30.52
N TYR A 159 2.20 2.56 29.95
CA TYR A 159 1.88 3.80 30.65
C TYR A 159 0.37 3.88 30.86
N ALA A 160 -0.09 3.48 32.04
CA ALA A 160 -1.40 3.89 32.56
C ALA A 160 -1.17 5.05 33.53
N VAL A 161 -1.33 6.27 33.04
CA VAL A 161 -1.30 7.48 33.87
C VAL A 161 -2.56 7.48 34.73
N SER A 162 -2.40 7.32 36.05
CA SER A 162 -3.49 7.49 37.03
C SER A 162 -3.25 8.74 37.87
N PRO A 163 -4.30 9.48 38.25
CA PRO A 163 -4.22 10.87 38.65
C PRO A 163 -3.78 11.02 40.11
N VAL A 164 -2.81 11.91 40.36
CA VAL A 164 -2.48 12.36 41.72
C VAL A 164 -3.46 13.46 42.10
N ALA A 165 -4.38 13.12 43.01
CA ALA A 165 -5.06 14.06 43.86
C ALA A 165 -4.19 14.33 45.09
N GLN A 166 -3.95 15.61 45.42
CA GLN A 166 -4.04 16.18 46.77
C GLN A 166 -3.44 17.58 46.82
N ALA A 167 -4.25 18.57 47.16
CA ALA A 167 -4.10 19.31 48.42
C ALA A 167 -5.21 20.37 48.54
N VAL A 168 -5.96 20.26 49.63
CA VAL A 168 -6.90 21.28 50.12
C VAL A 168 -6.07 22.39 50.77
N SER A 169 -6.23 23.63 50.32
CA SER A 169 -5.98 24.80 51.18
C SER A 169 -7.08 25.84 50.93
N LEU A 170 -7.75 26.22 52.02
CA LEU A 170 -8.81 27.22 52.09
C LEU A 170 -8.20 28.61 51.99
N GLY A 171 -8.77 29.48 51.15
CA GLY A 171 -8.35 30.88 51.08
C GLY A 171 -9.14 31.74 50.10
N GLN A 172 -10.26 32.28 50.59
CA GLN A 172 -10.94 33.52 50.19
C GLN A 172 -11.60 33.70 48.81
N GLN A 173 -12.91 33.95 48.92
CA GLN A 173 -13.87 34.44 47.95
C GLN A 173 -13.55 35.87 47.47
N ALA A 174 -13.92 36.22 46.23
CA ALA A 174 -15.05 37.12 45.92
C ALA A 174 -14.97 37.76 44.51
N ALA A 175 -16.17 38.08 43.99
CA ALA A 175 -16.53 38.90 42.83
C ALA A 175 -16.54 38.18 41.45
N SER A 176 -17.69 37.76 40.87
CA SER A 176 -18.75 38.56 40.18
C SER A 176 -18.17 39.66 39.28
N THR A 177 -18.37 39.76 37.96
CA THR A 177 -19.57 39.63 37.12
C THR A 177 -19.13 39.70 35.61
N PRO A 178 -20.01 39.47 34.60
CA PRO A 178 -19.66 39.09 33.22
C PRO A 178 -19.63 40.23 32.19
N ALA A 179 -19.40 39.84 30.92
CA ALA A 179 -19.83 40.48 29.66
C ALA A 179 -18.84 41.39 28.91
N HIS A 180 -18.52 40.97 27.68
CA HIS A 180 -18.42 41.79 26.46
C HIS A 180 -18.51 40.80 25.29
N GLU A 181 -19.68 40.49 24.71
CA GLU A 181 -20.58 41.33 23.90
C GLU A 181 -19.87 41.95 22.68
N GLN A 182 -20.05 41.25 21.55
CA GLN A 182 -20.34 41.72 20.20
C GLN A 182 -19.31 42.47 19.33
N ARG A 183 -19.32 42.01 18.07
CA ARG A 183 -19.53 42.78 16.83
C ARG A 183 -18.32 42.88 15.92
N ASN A 184 -18.36 42.11 14.83
CA ASN A 184 -17.89 42.62 13.55
C ASN A 184 -18.76 42.09 12.40
N ASP A 185 -20.07 42.35 12.51
CA ASP A 185 -20.88 42.61 11.33
C ASP A 185 -20.91 44.13 11.17
N GLN A 186 -20.41 44.60 10.03
CA GLN A 186 -20.79 45.79 9.25
C GLN A 186 -19.54 46.46 8.62
N GLN A 187 -19.14 45.99 7.43
CA GLN A 187 -18.80 46.94 6.37
C GLN A 187 -19.57 46.51 5.12
N SER A 188 -20.82 46.97 5.11
CA SER A 188 -21.73 46.89 3.99
C SER A 188 -21.24 47.74 2.82
N ALA A 189 -21.60 47.26 1.62
CA ALA A 189 -22.03 48.04 0.46
C ALA A 189 -21.01 48.99 -0.19
N ASP A 190 -20.67 48.71 -1.44
CA ASP A 190 -21.11 49.55 -2.58
C ASP A 190 -20.54 48.98 -3.90
N LYS A 191 -21.31 49.17 -4.98
CA LYS A 191 -21.02 48.95 -6.41
C LYS A 191 -21.30 47.54 -6.94
N ASP A 192 -22.55 47.20 -7.23
CA ASP A 192 -23.39 47.71 -8.34
C ASP A 192 -22.88 47.29 -9.73
N LYS A 193 -23.62 46.34 -10.30
CA LYS A 193 -24.08 46.27 -11.70
C LYS A 193 -23.14 46.69 -12.83
N THR A 194 -22.68 45.68 -13.58
CA THR A 194 -22.69 45.65 -15.07
C THR A 194 -22.44 44.19 -15.46
N ARG A 195 -23.44 43.40 -15.89
CA ARG A 195 -24.02 43.37 -17.25
C ARG A 195 -22.92 43.33 -18.32
N TRP A 196 -22.55 42.14 -18.78
CA TRP A 196 -22.62 41.62 -20.16
C TRP A 196 -22.39 40.11 -20.14
#